data_AF-A0A7W1L9F1-F1
#
_entry.id   AF-A0A7W1L9F1-F1
#
_cell.length_a   1.000
_cell.length_b   1.000
_cell.length_c   1.000
_cell.angle_alpha   90.00
_cell.angle_beta   90.00
_cell.angle_gamma   90.00
#
_symmetry.space_group_name_H-M   'P 1'
#
loop_
_entity.id
_entity.type
_entity.pdbx_description
1 polymer ?
#
loop_
_entity_poly.entity_id
_entity_poly.type
_entity_poly.pdbx_seq_one_letter_code
_entity_poly.pdbx_strand_id
1 'polypeptide(L)'
;MSLKKFFLTAALLLLTSHFCFSQTINKNKTVLASSNQAAQTIKSSPAYAEVLLRKTERESELEEFLLDYTEEFPKVKEIKFELGLLNKEMNRILAVNSAESGKLTLALGKLIVRKIELETDLWNLRRQYNDDHPEVKRAKRKVEVFEKAVKEVLL
;
A
#
# COMPACT_ATOMS: atom_id res chain seq x y z
N MET A 1 -71.28 -33.42 -4.51
CA MET A 1 -70.24 -32.98 -5.47
C MET A 1 -68.97 -33.76 -5.19
N SER A 2 -68.52 -34.51 -6.19
CA SER A 2 -67.74 -35.74 -6.06
C SER A 2 -66.23 -35.54 -6.07
N LEU A 3 -65.60 -36.20 -5.10
CA LEU A 3 -64.19 -36.37 -4.80
C LEU A 3 -63.46 -37.19 -5.90
N LYS A 4 -63.21 -36.64 -7.09
CA LYS A 4 -62.49 -37.35 -8.19
C LYS A 4 -61.64 -36.43 -9.07
N LYS A 5 -60.62 -35.77 -8.51
CA LYS A 5 -59.54 -35.13 -9.29
C LYS A 5 -58.14 -35.37 -8.70
N PHE A 6 -57.95 -36.54 -8.08
CA PHE A 6 -56.69 -36.93 -7.43
C PHE A 6 -55.86 -37.97 -8.20
N PHE A 7 -56.20 -38.29 -9.45
CA PHE A 7 -55.57 -39.41 -10.17
C PHE A 7 -55.46 -39.16 -11.68
N LEU A 8 -54.79 -38.08 -12.11
CA LEU A 8 -54.46 -37.94 -13.55
C LEU A 8 -53.25 -37.05 -13.88
N THR A 9 -52.20 -37.07 -13.06
CA THR A 9 -50.90 -36.46 -13.42
C THR A 9 -49.74 -37.30 -12.89
N ALA A 10 -49.82 -38.61 -13.08
CA ALA A 10 -48.69 -39.52 -12.97
C ALA A 10 -48.28 -39.92 -14.39
N ALA A 11 -47.36 -39.18 -15.00
CA ALA A 11 -46.48 -39.62 -16.10
C ALA A 11 -45.76 -38.45 -16.80
N LEU A 12 -44.92 -37.70 -16.07
CA LEU A 12 -43.73 -37.05 -16.66
C LEU A 12 -42.89 -36.45 -15.53
N LEU A 13 -41.57 -36.53 -15.66
CA LEU A 13 -40.55 -35.98 -14.73
C LEU A 13 -40.07 -36.92 -13.62
N LEU A 14 -39.80 -38.18 -13.99
CA LEU A 14 -38.62 -38.87 -13.47
C LEU A 14 -37.44 -38.56 -14.41
N LEU A 15 -36.27 -38.29 -13.84
CA LEU A 15 -34.96 -38.00 -14.47
C LEU A 15 -34.56 -36.51 -14.52
N THR A 16 -34.21 -35.94 -13.37
CA THR A 16 -33.02 -35.06 -13.35
C THR A 16 -32.04 -35.57 -12.30
N SER A 17 -30.94 -36.07 -12.83
CA SER A 17 -29.81 -36.68 -12.17
C SER A 17 -29.11 -35.72 -11.22
N HIS A 18 -28.73 -36.26 -10.06
CA HIS A 18 -27.80 -35.68 -9.13
C HIS A 18 -26.44 -35.46 -9.81
N PHE A 19 -26.13 -34.23 -10.22
CA PHE A 19 -24.75 -33.83 -10.46
C PHE A 19 -24.10 -33.55 -9.11
N CYS A 20 -23.48 -34.59 -8.53
CA CYS A 20 -22.55 -34.44 -7.43
C CYS A 20 -21.26 -33.81 -8.00
N PHE A 21 -21.11 -32.50 -7.84
CA PHE A 21 -19.92 -31.77 -8.25
C PHE A 21 -18.84 -31.99 -7.18
N SER A 22 -18.04 -33.06 -7.32
CA SER A 22 -16.80 -33.22 -6.57
C SER A 22 -15.82 -32.13 -6.99
N GLN A 23 -15.72 -31.05 -6.20
CA GLN A 23 -14.59 -30.14 -6.28
C GLN A 23 -13.36 -30.81 -5.68
N THR A 24 -12.56 -31.45 -6.52
CA THR A 24 -11.15 -31.72 -6.19
C THR A 24 -10.46 -30.36 -6.05
N ILE A 25 -10.29 -29.88 -4.82
CA ILE A 25 -9.52 -28.67 -4.52
C ILE A 25 -8.07 -28.96 -4.94
N ASN A 26 -7.73 -28.51 -6.14
CA ASN A 26 -6.37 -28.52 -6.64
C ASN A 26 -5.59 -27.47 -5.84
N LYS A 27 -4.91 -27.91 -4.76
CA LYS A 27 -4.17 -27.07 -3.79
C LYS A 27 -3.18 -26.10 -4.48
N ASN A 28 -2.73 -26.40 -5.69
CA ASN A 28 -1.80 -25.55 -6.42
C ASN A 28 -2.45 -24.30 -7.03
N LYS A 29 -3.76 -24.32 -7.31
CA LYS A 29 -4.49 -23.14 -7.82
C LYS A 29 -4.89 -22.18 -6.69
N THR A 30 -5.09 -22.71 -5.49
CA THR A 30 -5.41 -21.94 -4.27
C THR A 30 -4.21 -21.14 -3.76
N VAL A 31 -2.97 -21.62 -3.92
CA VAL A 31 -1.75 -20.91 -3.50
C VAL A 31 -1.45 -19.67 -4.36
N LEU A 32 -1.69 -19.73 -5.69
CA LEU A 32 -1.50 -18.56 -6.57
C LEU A 32 -2.60 -17.51 -6.42
N ALA A 33 -3.85 -17.94 -6.19
CA ALA A 33 -4.95 -17.00 -5.96
C ALA A 33 -4.79 -16.26 -4.63
N SER A 34 -4.31 -16.94 -3.58
CA SER A 34 -4.08 -16.35 -2.26
C SER A 34 -2.90 -15.38 -2.22
N SER A 35 -1.81 -15.64 -2.96
CA SER A 35 -0.67 -14.70 -3.03
C SER A 35 -1.02 -13.39 -3.77
N ASN A 36 -1.81 -13.47 -4.84
CA ASN A 36 -2.30 -12.27 -5.54
C ASN A 36 -3.31 -11.48 -4.69
N GLN A 37 -4.19 -12.15 -3.97
CA GLN A 37 -5.14 -11.50 -3.04
C GLN A 37 -4.41 -10.84 -1.86
N ALA A 38 -3.36 -11.48 -1.33
CA ALA A 38 -2.50 -10.94 -0.28
C ALA A 38 -1.80 -9.65 -0.73
N ALA A 39 -1.18 -9.65 -1.92
CA ALA A 39 -0.53 -8.47 -2.48
C ALA A 39 -1.54 -7.33 -2.75
N GLN A 40 -2.74 -7.67 -3.23
CA GLN A 40 -3.79 -6.69 -3.47
C GLN A 40 -4.27 -6.05 -2.17
N THR A 41 -4.39 -6.82 -1.09
CA THR A 41 -4.82 -6.34 0.23
C THR A 41 -3.87 -5.27 0.78
N ILE A 42 -2.56 -5.47 0.61
CA ILE A 42 -1.54 -4.50 1.03
C ILE A 42 -1.60 -3.23 0.17
N LYS A 43 -1.74 -3.37 -1.15
CA LYS A 43 -1.88 -2.23 -2.08
C LYS A 43 -3.15 -1.41 -1.85
N SER A 44 -4.22 -2.04 -1.37
CA SER A 44 -5.45 -1.36 -0.99
C SER A 44 -5.45 -0.85 0.45
N SER A 45 -4.34 -0.98 1.19
CA SER A 45 -4.28 -0.54 2.58
C SER A 45 -4.29 0.99 2.71
N PRO A 46 -4.85 1.55 3.78
CA PRO A 46 -4.81 2.99 4.05
C PRO A 46 -3.39 3.57 4.14
N ALA A 47 -2.43 2.83 4.74
CA ALA A 47 -1.04 3.29 4.79
C ALA A 47 -0.44 3.45 3.40
N TYR A 48 -0.66 2.46 2.52
CA TYR A 48 -0.16 2.50 1.14
C TYR A 48 -0.80 3.65 0.35
N ALA A 49 -2.11 3.84 0.49
CA ALA A 49 -2.84 4.91 -0.19
C ALA A 49 -2.33 6.31 0.21
N GLU A 50 -2.03 6.54 1.48
CA GLU A 50 -1.48 7.81 1.97
C GLU A 50 -0.10 8.10 1.36
N VAL A 51 0.79 7.11 1.35
CA VAL A 51 2.13 7.29 0.76
C VAL A 51 2.05 7.45 -0.76
N LEU A 52 1.14 6.71 -1.43
CA LEU A 52 0.89 6.85 -2.86
C LEU A 52 0.34 8.24 -3.22
N LEU A 53 -0.56 8.80 -2.39
CA LEU A 53 -1.07 10.15 -2.57
C LEU A 53 0.08 11.15 -2.56
N ARG A 54 0.93 11.10 -1.53
CA ARG A 54 2.10 11.98 -1.43
C ARG A 54 3.05 11.83 -2.61
N LYS A 55 3.31 10.60 -3.06
CA LYS A 55 4.10 10.32 -4.27
C LYS A 55 3.50 10.98 -5.49
N THR A 56 2.20 10.84 -5.69
CA THR A 56 1.48 11.42 -6.84
C THR A 56 1.56 12.95 -6.83
N GLU A 57 1.40 13.57 -5.67
CA GLU A 57 1.57 15.03 -5.52
C GLU A 57 2.98 15.48 -5.90
N ARG A 58 4.01 14.75 -5.45
CA ARG A 58 5.41 15.05 -5.78
C ARG A 58 5.73 14.82 -7.26
N GLU A 59 5.19 13.77 -7.86
CA GLU A 59 5.33 13.52 -9.31
C GLU A 59 4.65 14.63 -10.11
N SER A 60 3.44 15.04 -9.73
CA SER A 60 2.76 16.18 -10.37
C SER A 60 3.55 17.48 -10.27
N GLU A 61 4.10 17.80 -9.09
CA GLU A 61 4.93 18.99 -8.90
C GLU A 61 6.24 18.90 -9.70
N LEU A 62 6.84 17.71 -9.79
CA LEU A 62 8.04 17.49 -10.61
C LEU A 62 7.77 17.79 -12.09
N GLU A 63 6.68 17.25 -12.64
CA GLU A 63 6.31 17.48 -14.04
C GLU A 63 6.04 18.96 -14.31
N GLU A 64 5.43 19.68 -13.37
CA GLU A 64 5.25 21.14 -13.46
C GLU A 64 6.61 21.86 -13.53
N PHE A 65 7.55 21.55 -12.63
CA PHE A 65 8.87 22.18 -12.65
C PHE A 65 9.67 21.87 -13.90
N LEU A 66 9.53 20.67 -14.47
CA LEU A 66 10.29 20.26 -15.66
C LEU A 66 9.85 20.96 -16.96
N LEU A 67 8.74 21.71 -16.94
CA LEU A 67 8.36 22.58 -18.06
C LEU A 67 9.32 23.78 -18.22
N ASP A 68 9.74 24.36 -17.10
CA ASP A 68 10.50 25.62 -17.07
C ASP A 68 11.95 25.44 -16.59
N TYR A 69 12.25 24.32 -15.92
CA TYR A 69 13.53 24.10 -15.26
C TYR A 69 14.17 22.77 -15.65
N THR A 70 15.50 22.74 -15.62
CA THR A 70 16.27 21.52 -15.85
C THR A 70 16.46 20.72 -14.57
N GLU A 71 17.00 19.51 -14.74
CA GLU A 71 17.37 18.59 -13.67
C GLU A 71 18.36 19.16 -12.64
N GLU A 72 19.07 20.22 -13.00
CA GLU A 72 20.03 20.88 -12.11
C GLU A 72 19.37 21.83 -11.12
N PHE A 73 18.11 22.20 -11.35
CA PHE A 73 17.35 23.12 -10.50
C PHE A 73 17.20 22.55 -9.07
N PRO A 74 17.50 23.33 -8.01
CA PRO A 74 17.51 22.82 -6.64
C PRO A 74 16.20 22.13 -6.22
N LYS A 75 15.05 22.67 -6.63
CA LYS A 75 13.75 22.10 -6.29
C LYS A 75 13.48 20.77 -6.99
N VAL A 76 13.91 20.62 -8.25
CA VAL A 76 13.83 19.34 -8.97
C VAL A 76 14.64 18.26 -8.25
N LYS A 77 15.86 18.58 -7.80
CA LYS A 77 16.69 17.65 -7.01
C LYS A 77 16.04 17.25 -5.69
N GLU A 78 15.44 18.21 -4.99
CA GLU A 78 14.72 17.95 -3.74
C GLU A 78 13.52 17.03 -3.96
N ILE A 79 12.68 17.30 -4.96
CA ILE A 79 11.51 16.47 -5.27
C ILE A 79 11.95 15.06 -5.64
N LYS A 80 13.01 14.91 -6.47
CA LYS A 80 13.56 13.59 -6.81
C LYS A 80 14.10 12.83 -5.60
N PHE A 81 14.74 13.54 -4.68
CA PHE A 81 15.18 12.94 -3.42
C PHE A 81 13.98 12.42 -2.60
N GLU A 82 12.95 13.24 -2.43
CA GLU A 82 11.73 12.85 -1.71
C GLU A 82 11.01 11.67 -2.38
N LEU A 83 10.91 11.66 -3.71
CA LEU A 83 10.35 10.54 -4.48
C LEU A 83 11.14 9.24 -4.27
N GLY A 84 12.47 9.32 -4.15
CA GLY A 84 13.30 8.17 -3.80
C GLY A 84 12.94 7.58 -2.43
N LEU A 85 12.70 8.44 -1.43
CA LEU A 85 12.29 8.01 -0.10
C LEU A 85 10.87 7.42 -0.09
N LEU A 86 9.92 8.04 -0.79
CA LEU A 86 8.55 7.55 -0.94
C LEU A 86 8.52 6.15 -1.56
N ASN A 87 9.25 5.94 -2.66
CA ASN A 87 9.36 4.63 -3.29
C ASN A 87 9.95 3.56 -2.36
N LYS A 88 10.97 3.91 -1.58
CA LYS A 88 11.57 3.00 -0.60
C LYS A 88 10.55 2.57 0.47
N GLU A 89 9.79 3.50 1.03
CA GLU A 89 8.80 3.19 2.05
C GLU A 89 7.57 2.47 1.48
N MET A 90 7.15 2.76 0.26
CA MET A 90 6.14 1.97 -0.44
C MET A 90 6.58 0.50 -0.59
N ASN A 91 7.84 0.27 -0.99
CA ASN A 91 8.38 -1.10 -1.07
C ASN A 91 8.44 -1.78 0.30
N ARG A 92 8.75 -1.01 1.36
CA ARG A 92 8.71 -1.53 2.74
C ARG A 92 7.30 -1.93 3.16
N ILE A 93 6.27 -1.14 2.83
CA ILE A 93 4.86 -1.49 3.08
C ILE A 93 4.48 -2.75 2.30
N LEU A 94 4.87 -2.85 1.02
CA LEU A 94 4.60 -4.01 0.17
C LEU A 94 5.26 -5.30 0.67
N ALA A 95 6.34 -5.19 1.45
CA ALA A 95 7.04 -6.33 2.04
C ALA A 95 6.42 -6.83 3.36
N VAL A 96 5.42 -6.13 3.91
CA VAL A 96 4.72 -6.57 5.12
C VAL A 96 3.95 -7.87 4.84
N ASN A 97 3.98 -8.81 5.79
CA ASN A 97 3.21 -10.04 5.66
C ASN A 97 1.71 -9.71 5.57
N SER A 98 0.98 -10.32 4.64
CA SER A 98 -0.45 -10.09 4.48
C SER A 98 -1.27 -10.39 5.74
N ALA A 99 -0.80 -11.32 6.59
CA ALA A 99 -1.41 -11.60 7.89
C ALA A 99 -1.36 -10.40 8.85
N GLU A 100 -0.40 -9.49 8.67
CA GLU A 100 -0.20 -8.28 9.47
C GLU A 100 -0.71 -7.02 8.77
N SER A 101 -1.44 -7.16 7.66
CA SER A 101 -2.00 -6.03 6.90
C SER A 101 -2.90 -5.12 7.74
N GLY A 102 -3.46 -5.62 8.84
CA GLY A 102 -4.20 -4.80 9.82
C GLY A 102 -3.37 -3.68 10.48
N LYS A 103 -2.03 -3.81 10.51
CA LYS A 103 -1.12 -2.77 11.01
C LYS A 103 -0.98 -1.59 10.02
N LEU A 104 -1.33 -1.78 8.75
CA LEU A 104 -1.19 -0.81 7.66
C LEU A 104 -2.29 0.27 7.67
N THR A 105 -2.39 0.97 8.79
CA THR A 105 -3.42 1.98 9.04
C THR A 105 -3.08 3.34 8.42
N LEU A 106 -4.07 4.23 8.33
CA LEU A 106 -3.87 5.59 7.85
C LEU A 106 -2.85 6.36 8.72
N ALA A 107 -2.87 6.12 10.03
CA ALA A 107 -1.93 6.75 10.96
C ALA A 107 -0.48 6.34 10.66
N LEU A 108 -0.24 5.07 10.31
CA LEU A 108 1.08 4.62 9.85
C LEU A 108 1.50 5.35 8.57
N GLY A 109 0.59 5.46 7.58
CA GLY A 109 0.85 6.21 6.35
C GLY A 109 1.30 7.65 6.64
N LYS A 110 0.58 8.35 7.53
CA LYS A 110 0.91 9.72 7.94
C LYS A 110 2.24 9.81 8.68
N LEU A 111 2.57 8.85 9.54
CA LEU A 111 3.87 8.79 10.20
C LEU A 111 5.00 8.63 9.18
N ILE A 112 4.82 7.78 8.18
CA ILE A 112 5.79 7.57 7.09
C ILE A 112 5.98 8.86 6.29
N VAL A 113 4.89 9.49 5.83
CA VAL A 113 4.96 10.75 5.08
C VAL A 113 5.67 11.83 5.89
N ARG A 114 5.30 11.98 7.18
CA ARG A 114 5.94 12.98 8.03
C ARG A 114 7.42 12.70 8.28
N LYS A 115 7.81 11.43 8.38
CA LYS A 115 9.22 11.03 8.45
C LYS A 115 9.98 11.46 7.20
N ILE A 116 9.41 11.21 6.02
CA ILE A 116 10.02 11.53 4.73
C ILE A 116 10.23 13.05 4.59
N GLU A 117 9.24 13.86 4.98
CA GLU A 117 9.39 15.32 4.99
C GLU A 117 10.58 15.76 5.86
N LEU A 118 10.71 15.19 7.06
CA LEU A 118 11.83 15.47 7.97
C LEU A 118 13.19 14.98 7.42
N GLU A 119 13.20 13.88 6.66
CA GLU A 119 14.39 13.38 5.97
C GLU A 119 14.81 14.31 4.82
N THR A 120 13.84 14.85 4.07
CA THR A 120 14.08 15.88 3.04
C THR A 120 14.62 17.17 3.65
N ASP A 121 14.04 17.64 4.75
CA ASP A 121 14.54 18.80 5.50
C ASP A 121 15.98 18.58 5.98
N LEU A 122 16.27 17.40 6.53
CA LEU A 122 17.62 17.03 6.96
C LEU A 122 18.60 16.98 5.79
N TRP A 123 18.18 16.43 4.64
CA TRP A 123 18.99 16.40 3.44
C TRP A 123 19.33 17.82 2.95
N ASN A 124 18.35 18.72 2.96
CA ASN A 124 18.56 20.13 2.63
C ASN A 124 19.53 20.83 3.60
N LEU A 125 19.39 20.61 4.91
CA LEU A 125 20.30 21.19 5.90
C LEU A 125 21.74 20.69 5.73
N ARG A 126 21.94 19.41 5.40
CA ARG A 126 23.26 18.82 5.19
C ARG A 126 24.01 19.34 3.96
N ARG A 127 23.30 20.00 3.03
CA ARG A 127 23.91 20.68 1.89
C ARG A 127 24.49 22.04 2.27
N GLN A 128 24.04 22.61 3.39
CA GLN A 128 24.42 23.95 3.86
C GLN A 128 25.36 23.89 5.06
N TYR A 129 25.19 22.85 5.89
CA TYR A 129 25.89 22.71 7.15
C TYR A 129 26.49 21.31 7.31
N ASN A 130 27.55 21.22 8.12
CA ASN A 130 28.11 19.94 8.51
C ASN A 130 27.22 19.21 9.55
N ASP A 131 27.52 17.94 9.77
CA ASP A 131 26.77 17.09 10.73
C ASP A 131 26.88 17.57 12.19
N ASP A 132 27.84 18.44 12.51
CA ASP A 132 28.03 18.99 13.85
C ASP A 132 27.14 20.19 14.17
N HIS A 133 26.55 20.81 13.14
CA HIS A 133 25.69 21.98 13.29
C HIS A 133 24.46 21.67 14.16
N PRO A 134 24.08 22.56 15.10
CA PRO A 134 22.95 22.31 16.00
C PRO A 134 21.63 21.99 15.28
N GLU A 135 21.37 22.60 14.13
CA GLU A 135 20.16 22.34 13.35
C GLU A 135 20.15 20.96 12.71
N VAL A 136 21.29 20.52 12.16
CA VAL A 136 21.43 19.17 11.58
C VAL A 136 21.24 18.12 12.67
N LYS A 137 21.82 18.31 13.85
CA LYS A 137 21.62 17.44 15.02
C LYS A 137 20.15 17.37 15.44
N ARG A 138 19.46 18.52 15.52
CA ARG A 138 18.03 18.57 15.87
C ARG A 138 17.15 17.88 14.83
N ALA A 139 17.38 18.15 13.54
CA ALA A 139 16.63 17.53 12.45
C ALA A 139 16.82 16.01 12.44
N LYS A 140 18.07 15.54 12.59
CA LYS A 140 18.40 14.12 12.72
C LYS A 140 17.66 13.45 13.87
N ARG A 141 17.60 14.10 15.05
CA ARG A 141 16.83 13.58 16.19
C ARG A 141 15.34 13.47 15.89
N LYS A 142 14.75 14.42 15.18
CA LYS A 142 13.33 14.34 14.78
C LYS A 142 13.07 13.15 13.85
N VAL A 143 13.92 12.96 12.84
CA VAL A 143 13.86 11.79 11.94
C VAL A 143 13.94 10.49 12.73
N GLU A 144 14.89 10.38 13.68
CA GLU A 144 15.05 9.19 14.52
C GLU A 144 13.81 8.86 15.35
N VAL A 145 13.10 9.86 15.87
CA VAL A 145 11.86 9.66 16.63
C VAL A 145 10.75 9.08 15.75
N PHE A 146 10.56 9.62 14.56
CA PHE A 146 9.55 9.12 13.62
C PHE A 146 9.91 7.74 13.07
N GLU A 147 11.19 7.47 12.77
CA GLU A 147 11.62 6.13 12.34
C GLU A 147 11.38 5.07 13.41
N LYS A 148 11.58 5.41 14.69
CA LYS A 148 11.25 4.51 15.80
C LYS A 148 9.75 4.20 15.86
N ALA A 149 8.89 5.22 15.74
CA ALA A 149 7.45 5.04 15.74
C ALA A 149 6.99 4.18 14.54
N VAL A 150 7.53 4.41 13.34
CA VAL A 150 7.24 3.58 12.15
C VAL A 150 7.70 2.14 12.37
N LYS A 151 8.88 1.92 12.95
CA LYS A 151 9.39 0.59 13.28
C LYS A 151 8.52 -0.12 14.32
N GLU A 152 8.06 0.57 15.35
CA GLU A 152 7.20 0.01 16.39
C GLU A 152 5.88 -0.52 15.82
N VAL A 153 5.33 0.14 14.80
CA VAL A 153 4.11 -0.34 14.13
C VAL A 153 4.39 -1.45 13.13
N LEU A 154 5.58 -1.51 12.51
CA LEU A 154 5.89 -2.49 11.46
C LEU A 154 6.60 -3.77 11.97
N LEU A 155 7.22 -3.72 13.15
CA LEU A 155 7.84 -4.87 13.82
C LEU A 155 6.86 -5.54 14.79
#